data_AF-A0A1G4JWW7-F1
#
_entry.id   AF-A0A1G4JWW7-F1
#
_cell.length_a   1.000
_cell.length_b   1.000
_cell.length_c   1.000
_cell.angle_alpha   90.00
_cell.angle_beta   90.00
_cell.angle_gamma   90.00
#
_symmetry.space_group_name_H-M   'P 1'
#
loop_
_entity.id
_entity.type
_entity.pdbx_description
1 polymer ?
#
loop_
_entity_poly.entity_id
_entity_poly.type
_entity_poly.pdbx_seq_one_letter_code
_entity_poly.pdbx_strand_id
1 'polypeptide(L)'
;MRFSFDELYAVDEPELLDDDEYTIIESDDEDIPRLRIPRYKGTKPASKNEEDKLDKLDPELEHMLAKLNLSAKIPGPAKITRIGNWRKNVDRDDISTEPSACVQIGDNHIKNTMFAQLQAKMVKNYMKKLALLENCNEEQVRMVKTEKQRILEEEKRRKEEQKRQEMLQKQREEADRRKQQEEERKKREEEEQLRQKALQEAKQREEEKLLLKKEKEKQESLEAQRKAQEEAAKGKGLTNFHEVETTFKHYKHKIKHIKMEVVEPVKKDTALKSILSKHKRRINPKFGQLTNSEQHLRTIVSELTTLVDQTKPNKLGYEWILNFIAKALVSQAETEVRVKPESALPLAKLALYLLARYSELLEFLMARFIKKCPFVIGYTCNIDSEEGRYKMGWKRARDDAWEDETSYDERMGGIVTFFATISRLPLPQELITTHKHPLPISHSWQLLARTANTSSQLLTNTHFVVLGSWWDAAAAQFLQAFGKQAHKLLVLLTADLTNSVADRRYVGAARLRILWEEYEIGGLIKSFPEMSA
;
A
#
# COMPACT_ATOMS: atom_id res chain seq x y z
N MET A 1 -22.54 -36.57 41.68
CA MET A 1 -23.32 -36.12 40.51
C MET A 1 -23.54 -37.30 39.57
N ARG A 2 -24.65 -37.38 38.82
CA ARG A 2 -24.74 -38.24 37.63
C ARG A 2 -24.32 -37.37 36.44
N PHE A 3 -23.25 -37.74 35.74
CA PHE A 3 -22.89 -37.11 34.46
C PHE A 3 -24.04 -37.29 33.45
N SER A 4 -24.25 -36.31 32.58
CA SER A 4 -25.17 -36.46 31.46
C SER A 4 -24.72 -37.65 30.60
N PHE A 5 -25.63 -38.57 30.30
CA PHE A 5 -25.33 -39.72 29.46
C PHE A 5 -24.86 -39.26 28.06
N ASP A 6 -25.41 -38.16 27.59
CA ASP A 6 -25.16 -37.61 26.25
C ASP A 6 -23.77 -36.96 26.13
N GLU A 7 -23.25 -36.30 27.18
CA GLU A 7 -21.89 -35.71 27.17
C GLU A 7 -20.79 -36.79 27.09
N LEU A 8 -21.06 -37.98 27.63
CA LEU A 8 -20.15 -39.12 27.60
C LEU A 8 -20.10 -39.85 26.24
N TYR A 9 -21.14 -39.66 25.41
CA TYR A 9 -21.29 -40.30 24.10
C TYR A 9 -21.13 -39.34 22.91
N ALA A 10 -21.47 -38.06 23.07
CA ALA A 10 -21.27 -36.95 22.14
C ALA A 10 -21.31 -37.38 20.66
N VAL A 11 -22.53 -37.46 20.11
CA VAL A 11 -22.74 -37.48 18.65
C VAL A 11 -21.86 -36.39 18.04
N ASP A 12 -21.11 -36.72 16.98
CA ASP A 12 -20.13 -35.81 16.38
C ASP A 12 -20.84 -34.48 16.00
N GLU A 13 -20.56 -33.44 16.80
CA GLU A 13 -20.95 -32.03 16.64
C GLU A 13 -20.80 -31.65 15.16
N PRO A 14 -21.88 -31.27 14.43
CA PRO A 14 -21.85 -31.17 12.98
C PRO A 14 -20.82 -30.11 12.55
N GLU A 15 -19.69 -30.59 12.01
CA GLU A 15 -18.60 -29.73 11.59
C GLU A 15 -19.03 -28.99 10.30
N LEU A 16 -19.47 -27.74 10.45
CA LEU A 16 -19.48 -26.78 9.34
C LEU A 16 -18.09 -26.81 8.70
N LEU A 17 -18.06 -27.11 7.40
CA LEU A 17 -16.84 -27.23 6.62
C LEU A 17 -16.16 -25.86 6.54
N ASP A 18 -14.83 -25.82 6.69
CA ASP A 18 -14.07 -24.59 6.57
C ASP A 18 -14.15 -24.06 5.11
N ASP A 19 -14.79 -22.91 4.87
CA ASP A 19 -14.83 -22.26 3.55
C ASP A 19 -13.42 -21.84 3.05
N ASP A 20 -12.40 -21.90 3.90
CA ASP A 20 -10.98 -21.83 3.50
C ASP A 20 -10.58 -22.96 2.53
N GLU A 21 -11.26 -24.11 2.54
CA GLU A 21 -10.90 -25.33 1.76
C GLU A 21 -11.52 -25.39 0.35
N TYR A 22 -12.60 -24.64 0.10
CA TYR A 22 -13.36 -24.68 -1.16
C TYR A 22 -13.51 -23.27 -1.75
N THR A 23 -13.54 -23.16 -3.08
CA THR A 23 -14.12 -21.96 -3.71
C THR A 23 -15.56 -22.27 -4.09
N ILE A 24 -16.49 -21.49 -3.54
CA ILE A 24 -17.89 -21.45 -3.95
C ILE A 24 -17.98 -20.53 -5.17
N ILE A 25 -18.62 -21.00 -6.24
CA ILE A 25 -19.06 -20.12 -7.33
C ILE A 25 -20.50 -19.75 -7.02
N GLU A 26 -20.76 -18.45 -6.87
CA GLU A 26 -22.11 -17.94 -6.70
C GLU A 26 -22.77 -17.67 -8.05
N SER A 27 -24.07 -17.89 -8.11
CA SER A 27 -24.95 -17.61 -9.24
C SER A 27 -26.22 -17.00 -8.68
N ASP A 28 -26.72 -15.93 -9.32
CA ASP A 28 -27.87 -15.18 -8.81
C ASP A 28 -29.22 -15.90 -8.97
N ASP A 29 -29.23 -17.08 -9.63
CA ASP A 29 -30.40 -17.95 -9.80
C ASP A 29 -30.51 -18.98 -8.65
N GLU A 30 -31.57 -18.89 -7.85
CA GLU A 30 -31.84 -19.75 -6.68
C GLU A 30 -31.98 -21.26 -7.01
N ASP A 31 -32.42 -21.61 -8.23
CA ASP A 31 -32.73 -22.99 -8.63
C ASP A 31 -31.51 -23.83 -9.10
N ILE A 32 -30.29 -23.27 -9.10
CA ILE A 32 -29.08 -23.95 -9.62
C ILE A 32 -28.24 -24.58 -8.48
N PRO A 33 -27.91 -25.89 -8.54
CA PRO A 33 -27.05 -26.53 -7.54
C PRO A 33 -25.64 -25.94 -7.47
N ARG A 34 -25.31 -25.26 -6.36
CA ARG A 34 -24.02 -24.59 -6.12
C ARG A 34 -22.83 -25.57 -6.19
N LEU A 35 -22.04 -25.48 -7.25
CA LEU A 35 -20.81 -26.25 -7.44
C LEU A 35 -19.69 -25.79 -6.50
N ARG A 36 -19.07 -26.74 -5.79
CA ARG A 36 -17.94 -26.49 -4.86
C ARG A 36 -16.69 -27.20 -5.36
N ILE A 37 -15.58 -26.47 -5.53
CA ILE A 37 -14.32 -27.02 -6.04
C ILE A 37 -13.26 -26.97 -4.92
N PRO A 38 -12.59 -28.10 -4.59
CA PRO A 38 -11.50 -28.11 -3.59
C PRO A 38 -10.31 -27.24 -4.04
N ARG A 39 -9.76 -26.44 -3.12
CA ARG A 39 -8.61 -25.58 -3.40
C ARG A 39 -7.31 -26.39 -3.45
N TYR A 40 -6.83 -26.64 -4.67
CA TYR A 40 -5.54 -27.29 -4.90
C TYR A 40 -4.39 -26.46 -4.32
N LYS A 41 -3.61 -27.03 -3.39
CA LYS A 41 -2.48 -26.36 -2.74
C LYS A 41 -1.28 -26.28 -3.67
N GLY A 42 -1.31 -25.32 -4.59
CA GLY A 42 -0.19 -24.98 -5.45
C GLY A 42 1.07 -24.66 -4.64
N THR A 43 2.21 -25.19 -5.07
CA THR A 43 3.53 -24.86 -4.53
C THR A 43 3.83 -23.37 -4.68
N LYS A 44 4.62 -22.81 -3.77
CA LYS A 44 5.00 -21.38 -3.75
C LYS A 44 5.52 -20.91 -5.12
N PRO A 45 5.17 -19.70 -5.58
CA PRO A 45 5.82 -19.10 -6.74
C PRO A 45 7.31 -18.93 -6.46
N ALA A 46 8.15 -19.35 -7.41
CA ALA A 46 9.58 -19.10 -7.37
C ALA A 46 9.90 -17.63 -7.71
N SER A 47 11.16 -17.24 -7.52
CA SER A 47 11.66 -15.91 -7.84
C SER A 47 11.48 -15.55 -9.32
N LYS A 48 11.19 -14.27 -9.61
CA LYS A 48 11.35 -13.68 -10.95
C LYS A 48 12.73 -14.03 -11.52
N ASN A 49 12.77 -14.78 -12.64
CA ASN A 49 13.87 -14.86 -13.62
C ASN A 49 13.62 -15.87 -14.78
N GLU A 50 12.40 -16.39 -14.99
CA GLU A 50 12.10 -17.38 -16.06
C GLU A 50 10.85 -17.03 -16.90
N GLU A 51 10.74 -15.78 -17.37
CA GLU A 51 9.69 -15.38 -18.35
C GLU A 51 10.21 -15.37 -19.82
N ASP A 52 11.50 -15.63 -20.05
CA ASP A 52 12.18 -15.39 -21.34
C ASP A 52 12.31 -16.64 -22.26
N LYS A 53 11.50 -17.69 -22.04
CA LYS A 53 11.60 -18.98 -22.77
C LYS A 53 10.26 -19.68 -23.05
N LEU A 54 9.26 -18.97 -23.56
CA LEU A 54 8.04 -19.64 -24.06
C LEU A 54 7.38 -19.00 -25.30
N ASP A 55 8.17 -18.33 -26.16
CA ASP A 55 7.69 -17.78 -27.44
C ASP A 55 8.63 -18.14 -28.61
N LYS A 56 8.37 -19.30 -29.23
CA LYS A 56 8.81 -19.64 -30.61
C LYS A 56 7.77 -20.52 -31.28
N LEU A 57 7.15 -20.01 -32.34
CA LEU A 57 6.28 -20.77 -33.22
C LEU A 57 7.09 -21.73 -34.12
N ASP A 58 6.44 -22.81 -34.55
CA ASP A 58 7.05 -23.85 -35.37
C ASP A 58 7.24 -23.38 -36.82
N PRO A 59 8.46 -23.40 -37.40
CA PRO A 59 8.71 -23.00 -38.79
C PRO A 59 7.90 -23.77 -39.84
N GLU A 60 7.46 -25.01 -39.54
CA GLU A 60 6.67 -25.80 -40.48
C GLU A 60 5.22 -25.27 -40.61
N LEU A 61 4.70 -24.62 -39.56
CA LEU A 61 3.36 -23.99 -39.57
C LEU A 61 3.32 -22.68 -40.37
N GLU A 62 4.36 -21.83 -40.29
CA GLU A 62 4.44 -20.61 -41.09
C GLU A 62 4.45 -20.92 -42.60
N HIS A 63 5.23 -21.93 -43.01
CA HIS A 63 5.33 -22.35 -44.41
C HIS A 63 4.04 -22.99 -44.96
N MET A 64 3.20 -23.59 -44.10
CA MET A 64 1.85 -24.04 -44.48
C MET A 64 0.87 -22.87 -44.60
N LEU A 65 0.88 -21.92 -43.66
CA LEU A 65 0.02 -20.72 -43.72
C LEU A 65 0.29 -19.89 -44.97
N ALA A 66 1.56 -19.73 -45.37
CA ALA A 66 1.96 -19.01 -46.58
C ALA A 66 1.40 -19.59 -47.90
N LYS A 67 0.87 -20.82 -47.90
CA LYS A 67 0.25 -21.47 -49.08
C LYS A 67 -1.28 -21.39 -49.12
N LEU A 68 -1.95 -20.95 -48.05
CA LEU A 68 -3.41 -20.92 -47.96
C LEU A 68 -4.00 -19.60 -48.51
N ASN A 69 -4.03 -19.50 -49.84
CA ASN A 69 -4.56 -18.34 -50.55
C ASN A 69 -6.11 -18.27 -50.52
N LEU A 70 -6.66 -17.68 -49.47
CA LEU A 70 -8.10 -17.65 -49.18
C LEU A 70 -8.90 -16.53 -49.87
N SER A 71 -8.30 -15.70 -50.73
CA SER A 71 -9.03 -14.64 -51.46
C SER A 71 -9.87 -15.14 -52.64
N ALA A 72 -10.10 -16.45 -52.76
CA ALA A 72 -10.61 -17.11 -53.97
C ALA A 72 -12.11 -17.48 -53.94
N LYS A 73 -12.85 -17.21 -52.86
CA LYS A 73 -14.29 -17.57 -52.75
C LYS A 73 -15.14 -16.53 -52.00
N ILE A 74 -15.63 -15.50 -52.71
CA ILE A 74 -16.99 -14.88 -52.64
C ILE A 74 -17.01 -13.62 -53.56
N PRO A 75 -18.15 -13.22 -54.18
CA PRO A 75 -18.15 -12.28 -55.33
C PRO A 75 -18.30 -10.78 -54.99
N GLY A 76 -17.96 -9.91 -55.97
CA GLY A 76 -18.14 -8.44 -55.93
C GLY A 76 -19.54 -7.96 -56.39
N PRO A 77 -19.72 -6.74 -56.98
CA PRO A 77 -18.78 -5.94 -57.81
C PRO A 77 -18.42 -4.55 -57.18
N ALA A 78 -17.60 -3.65 -57.76
CA ALA A 78 -16.87 -3.54 -59.04
C ALA A 78 -15.42 -3.02 -58.73
N LYS A 79 -14.32 -3.36 -59.44
CA LYS A 79 -13.95 -3.31 -60.88
C LYS A 79 -13.83 -1.85 -61.43
N ILE A 80 -12.77 -1.42 -62.13
CA ILE A 80 -11.63 -2.17 -62.71
C ILE A 80 -10.31 -1.33 -62.87
N THR A 81 -9.19 -2.07 -62.89
CA THR A 81 -7.76 -1.86 -63.27
C THR A 81 -7.41 -0.93 -64.48
N ARG A 82 -6.15 -0.53 -64.84
CA ARG A 82 -4.73 -0.92 -64.53
C ARG A 82 -3.69 0.08 -65.16
N ILE A 83 -2.40 0.05 -64.74
CA ILE A 83 -1.15 0.50 -65.48
C ILE A 83 -1.04 2.05 -65.73
N GLY A 84 0.13 2.72 -65.84
CA GLY A 84 1.55 2.40 -65.57
C GLY A 84 2.58 3.14 -66.48
N ASN A 85 3.81 3.36 -65.98
CA ASN A 85 5.07 3.79 -66.69
C ASN A 85 5.33 5.27 -67.11
N TRP A 86 6.59 5.54 -67.50
CA TRP A 86 7.30 6.85 -67.69
C TRP A 86 7.50 7.32 -69.16
N ARG A 87 7.99 8.59 -69.30
CA ARG A 87 8.84 9.23 -70.37
C ARG A 87 8.20 9.96 -71.58
N LYS A 88 8.62 11.23 -71.82
CA LYS A 88 9.42 11.77 -72.98
C LYS A 88 9.64 13.32 -72.93
N ASN A 89 10.47 13.91 -73.84
CA ASN A 89 11.01 15.32 -73.87
C ASN A 89 10.77 16.10 -75.22
N VAL A 90 10.91 17.47 -75.28
CA VAL A 90 11.27 18.40 -76.45
C VAL A 90 11.40 19.94 -76.08
N ASP A 91 11.99 20.84 -76.91
CA ASP A 91 12.64 22.17 -76.55
C ASP A 91 12.53 23.40 -77.59
N ARG A 92 13.07 24.64 -77.29
CA ARG A 92 13.50 25.85 -78.15
C ARG A 92 12.55 27.08 -78.46
N ASP A 93 12.87 28.37 -78.87
CA ASP A 93 13.98 29.43 -78.91
C ASP A 93 13.32 30.89 -79.15
N ASP A 94 13.76 32.11 -79.66
CA ASP A 94 14.92 32.85 -80.33
C ASP A 94 14.68 34.47 -80.45
N ILE A 95 15.50 35.32 -81.17
CA ILE A 95 15.27 36.66 -81.94
C ILE A 95 15.78 38.17 -81.42
N SER A 96 16.37 39.24 -82.22
CA SER A 96 16.83 40.80 -81.94
C SER A 96 17.51 41.90 -83.05
N THR A 97 17.78 43.34 -82.93
CA THR A 97 18.54 44.48 -83.87
C THR A 97 18.75 46.15 -83.56
N GLU A 98 19.51 47.14 -84.30
CA GLU A 98 19.93 48.73 -84.16
C GLU A 98 20.08 49.79 -85.49
N PRO A 99 20.71 51.10 -85.81
CA PRO A 99 21.54 52.41 -85.35
C PRO A 99 21.43 54.01 -86.01
N SER A 100 22.44 55.05 -86.20
CA SER A 100 22.42 56.61 -86.69
C SER A 100 23.77 57.51 -87.16
N ALA A 101 24.19 58.86 -87.56
CA ALA A 101 23.96 60.45 -87.78
C ALA A 101 25.02 61.37 -88.76
N CYS A 102 25.44 62.73 -89.11
CA CYS A 102 25.52 64.35 -88.94
C CYS A 102 26.07 65.32 -90.23
N VAL A 103 26.59 66.66 -90.54
CA VAL A 103 27.03 68.20 -90.17
C VAL A 103 27.49 69.26 -91.44
N GLN A 104 28.00 70.61 -91.76
CA GLN A 104 28.47 72.16 -91.48
C GLN A 104 28.82 73.19 -92.80
N ILE A 105 29.35 74.53 -93.13
CA ILE A 105 29.81 76.07 -92.82
C ILE A 105 30.27 77.05 -94.15
N GLY A 106 30.70 78.40 -94.52
CA GLY A 106 31.09 79.96 -94.24
C GLY A 106 31.76 80.93 -95.47
N ASP A 107 32.25 82.27 -95.76
CA ASP A 107 32.37 83.86 -95.43
C ASP A 107 33.13 85.04 -96.45
N ASN A 108 33.12 86.48 -96.30
CA ASN A 108 33.93 87.84 -96.76
C ASN A 108 33.86 88.84 -98.13
N HIS A 109 34.39 90.13 -98.60
CA HIS A 109 35.23 91.52 -98.43
C HIS A 109 35.15 92.70 -99.67
N ILE A 110 35.64 94.02 -100.07
CA ILE A 110 36.22 95.53 -99.82
C ILE A 110 36.38 96.60 -101.15
N LYS A 111 36.83 97.94 -101.54
CA LYS A 111 37.30 99.49 -101.26
C LYS A 111 37.64 100.62 -102.50
N ASN A 112 37.56 102.08 -102.53
CA ASN A 112 38.29 103.24 -103.43
C ASN A 112 37.99 104.91 -103.51
N THR A 113 38.68 105.93 -104.28
CA THR A 113 38.64 107.57 -104.28
C THR A 113 39.28 108.71 -105.37
N MET A 114 38.82 110.04 -105.65
CA MET A 114 39.42 111.46 -106.15
C MET A 114 38.45 112.74 -105.94
N PHE A 115 38.50 113.78 -105.06
CA PHE A 115 39.44 114.35 -104.05
C PHE A 115 40.11 115.69 -104.54
N ALA A 116 39.66 116.94 -104.26
CA ALA A 116 39.56 117.57 -102.92
C ALA A 116 38.54 118.74 -102.73
N GLN A 117 38.16 119.56 -103.73
CA GLN A 117 37.25 120.73 -103.49
C GLN A 117 35.76 120.42 -103.60
N LEU A 118 35.34 119.70 -104.65
CA LEU A 118 34.05 119.00 -104.64
C LEU A 118 33.97 118.07 -103.42
N GLN A 119 35.09 117.42 -103.11
CA GLN A 119 35.25 116.64 -101.89
C GLN A 119 35.13 117.48 -100.62
N ALA A 120 35.48 118.77 -100.55
CA ALA A 120 35.29 119.57 -99.34
C ALA A 120 33.81 119.85 -99.04
N LYS A 121 33.01 120.16 -100.08
CA LYS A 121 31.54 120.26 -99.94
C LYS A 121 30.90 118.90 -99.68
N MET A 122 31.32 117.85 -100.38
CA MET A 122 30.86 116.49 -100.12
C MET A 122 31.25 116.04 -98.70
N VAL A 123 32.49 116.25 -98.24
CA VAL A 123 32.97 115.96 -96.88
C VAL A 123 32.19 116.75 -95.85
N LYS A 124 31.78 118.00 -96.08
CA LYS A 124 30.91 118.71 -95.12
C LYS A 124 29.53 118.06 -94.98
N ASN A 125 29.01 117.42 -96.03
CA ASN A 125 27.79 116.61 -96.00
C ASN A 125 28.02 115.17 -95.49
N TYR A 126 29.12 114.53 -95.87
CA TYR A 126 29.52 113.19 -95.43
C TYR A 126 29.91 113.19 -93.96
N MET A 127 30.56 114.23 -93.42
CA MET A 127 30.80 114.45 -91.99
C MET A 127 29.49 114.57 -91.23
N LYS A 128 28.50 115.31 -91.75
CA LYS A 128 27.14 115.33 -91.18
C LYS A 128 26.47 113.95 -91.19
N LYS A 129 26.65 113.17 -92.27
CA LYS A 129 26.11 111.80 -92.36
C LYS A 129 26.88 110.79 -91.50
N LEU A 130 28.19 110.95 -91.34
CA LEU A 130 29.08 110.15 -90.49
C LEU A 130 28.76 110.38 -89.02
N ALA A 131 28.67 111.64 -88.56
CA ALA A 131 28.30 111.95 -87.18
C ALA A 131 26.89 111.41 -86.81
N LEU A 132 25.95 111.38 -87.78
CA LEU A 132 24.65 110.72 -87.61
C LEU A 132 24.77 109.18 -87.54
N LEU A 133 25.61 108.58 -88.39
CA LEU A 133 25.85 107.13 -88.40
C LEU A 133 26.63 106.65 -87.17
N GLU A 134 27.63 107.40 -86.68
CA GLU A 134 28.37 107.12 -85.46
C GLU A 134 27.44 107.16 -84.25
N ASN A 135 26.63 108.21 -84.10
CA ASN A 135 25.63 108.28 -83.03
C ASN A 135 24.67 107.09 -83.04
N CYS A 136 24.07 106.73 -84.19
CA CYS A 136 23.17 105.59 -84.28
C CYS A 136 23.86 104.24 -84.01
N ASN A 137 25.13 104.06 -84.44
CA ASN A 137 25.89 102.84 -84.21
C ASN A 137 26.31 102.70 -82.74
N GLU A 138 26.76 103.79 -82.09
CA GLU A 138 27.09 103.78 -80.66
C GLU A 138 25.88 103.46 -79.77
N GLU A 139 24.69 103.87 -80.20
CA GLU A 139 23.43 103.63 -79.49
C GLU A 139 23.01 102.15 -79.59
N GLN A 140 23.11 101.54 -80.77
CA GLN A 140 22.88 100.10 -80.95
C GLN A 140 23.90 99.23 -80.17
N VAL A 141 25.19 99.58 -80.19
CA VAL A 141 26.23 98.84 -79.45
C VAL A 141 25.98 98.91 -77.93
N ARG A 142 25.47 100.03 -77.43
CA ARG A 142 25.07 100.19 -76.01
C ARG A 142 23.98 99.20 -75.61
N MET A 143 22.90 99.13 -76.39
CA MET A 143 21.73 98.27 -76.14
C MET A 143 22.10 96.78 -76.06
N VAL A 144 22.91 96.30 -77.01
CA VAL A 144 23.35 94.89 -77.05
C VAL A 144 24.25 94.55 -75.86
N LYS A 145 25.08 95.50 -75.41
CA LYS A 145 26.00 95.30 -74.28
C LYS A 145 25.25 95.19 -72.94
N THR A 146 24.22 96.00 -72.72
CA THR A 146 23.39 95.95 -71.49
C THR A 146 22.57 94.66 -71.40
N GLU A 147 21.95 94.22 -72.49
CA GLU A 147 21.09 93.02 -72.42
C GLU A 147 21.91 91.73 -72.25
N LYS A 148 23.10 91.65 -72.87
CA LYS A 148 24.02 90.52 -72.69
C LYS A 148 24.53 90.39 -71.25
N GLN A 149 24.58 91.47 -70.46
CA GLN A 149 24.95 91.40 -69.05
C GLN A 149 23.83 90.81 -68.18
N ARG A 150 22.57 91.21 -68.39
CA ARG A 150 21.41 90.71 -67.63
C ARG A 150 21.25 89.18 -67.72
N ILE A 151 21.31 88.64 -68.94
CA ILE A 151 21.12 87.19 -69.19
C ILE A 151 22.14 86.34 -68.43
N LEU A 152 23.40 86.80 -68.40
CA LEU A 152 24.52 86.07 -67.80
C LEU A 152 24.46 86.06 -66.26
N GLU A 153 23.89 87.12 -65.67
CA GLU A 153 23.66 87.23 -64.23
C GLU A 153 22.47 86.40 -63.75
N GLU A 154 21.39 86.30 -64.55
CA GLU A 154 20.23 85.48 -64.24
C GLU A 154 20.52 83.97 -64.33
N GLU A 155 21.27 83.53 -65.35
CA GLU A 155 21.77 82.14 -65.44
C GLU A 155 22.55 81.72 -64.18
N LYS A 156 23.44 82.60 -63.71
CA LYS A 156 24.33 82.31 -62.58
C LYS A 156 23.54 82.08 -61.29
N ARG A 157 22.52 82.89 -61.03
CA ARG A 157 21.60 82.71 -59.89
C ARG A 157 20.89 81.36 -59.93
N ARG A 158 20.28 81.00 -61.07
CA ARG A 158 19.56 79.72 -61.21
C ARG A 158 20.48 78.50 -60.96
N LYS A 159 21.72 78.55 -61.47
CA LYS A 159 22.72 77.47 -61.30
C LYS A 159 23.25 77.35 -59.86
N GLU A 160 23.26 78.42 -59.07
CA GLU A 160 23.56 78.34 -57.64
C GLU A 160 22.38 77.82 -56.81
N GLU A 161 21.15 78.20 -57.15
CA GLU A 161 19.94 77.83 -56.41
C GLU A 161 19.63 76.33 -56.53
N GLN A 162 19.73 75.77 -57.74
CA GLN A 162 19.61 74.31 -57.97
C GLN A 162 20.63 73.50 -57.16
N LYS A 163 21.91 73.92 -57.15
CA LYS A 163 22.96 73.22 -56.40
C LYS A 163 22.73 73.21 -54.88
N ARG A 164 22.11 74.26 -54.33
CA ARG A 164 21.73 74.30 -52.91
C ARG A 164 20.60 73.31 -52.60
N GLN A 165 19.62 73.18 -53.49
CA GLN A 165 18.50 72.23 -53.34
C GLN A 165 18.97 70.77 -53.41
N GLU A 166 19.79 70.41 -54.40
CA GLU A 166 20.33 69.03 -54.53
C GLU A 166 21.17 68.61 -53.31
N MET A 167 22.02 69.50 -52.79
CA MET A 167 22.81 69.26 -51.58
C MET A 167 21.91 69.01 -50.36
N LEU A 168 20.88 69.84 -50.18
CA LEU A 168 19.96 69.73 -49.04
C LEU A 168 19.12 68.44 -49.10
N GLN A 169 18.71 68.02 -50.30
CA GLN A 169 17.94 66.81 -50.50
C GLN A 169 18.78 65.54 -50.21
N LYS A 170 19.99 65.46 -50.76
CA LYS A 170 20.91 64.33 -50.49
C LYS A 170 21.23 64.17 -49.00
N GLN A 171 21.42 65.28 -48.28
CA GLN A 171 21.63 65.25 -46.83
C GLN A 171 20.42 64.73 -46.04
N ARG A 172 19.18 65.01 -46.49
CA ARG A 172 17.96 64.45 -45.87
C ARG A 172 17.83 62.95 -46.14
N GLU A 173 17.96 62.55 -47.41
CA GLU A 173 17.87 61.15 -47.82
C GLU A 173 18.90 60.27 -47.10
N GLU A 174 20.15 60.74 -46.93
CA GLU A 174 21.16 59.99 -46.21
C GLU A 174 20.90 59.96 -44.68
N ALA A 175 20.43 61.06 -44.09
CA ALA A 175 20.11 61.12 -42.67
C ALA A 175 18.95 60.18 -42.29
N ASP A 176 17.88 60.15 -43.09
CA ASP A 176 16.72 59.29 -42.81
C ASP A 176 17.02 57.81 -43.07
N ARG A 177 17.85 57.48 -44.08
CA ARG A 177 18.32 56.10 -44.29
C ARG A 177 19.20 55.60 -43.14
N ARG A 178 20.03 56.47 -42.54
CA ARG A 178 20.82 56.16 -41.33
C ARG A 178 19.91 55.91 -40.12
N LYS A 179 18.89 56.74 -39.88
CA LYS A 179 17.93 56.54 -38.78
C LYS A 179 17.20 55.19 -38.87
N GLN A 180 16.69 54.84 -40.05
CA GLN A 180 15.97 53.58 -40.26
C GLN A 180 16.87 52.37 -39.95
N GLN A 181 18.13 52.39 -40.38
CA GLN A 181 19.09 51.32 -40.09
C GLN A 181 19.46 51.23 -38.60
N GLU A 182 19.52 52.35 -37.88
CA GLU A 182 19.78 52.36 -36.44
C GLU A 182 18.57 51.87 -35.62
N GLU A 183 17.35 52.26 -36.01
CA GLU A 183 16.10 51.85 -35.34
C GLU A 183 15.80 50.37 -35.57
N GLU A 184 16.01 49.84 -36.78
CA GLU A 184 15.84 48.42 -37.07
C GLU A 184 16.85 47.56 -36.30
N ARG A 185 18.11 48.02 -36.18
CA ARG A 185 19.12 47.35 -35.36
C ARG A 185 18.74 47.30 -33.89
N LYS A 186 18.33 48.43 -33.29
CA LYS A 186 17.91 48.46 -31.87
C LYS A 186 16.76 47.51 -31.59
N LYS A 187 15.73 47.47 -32.45
CA LYS A 187 14.61 46.53 -32.32
C LYS A 187 15.04 45.07 -32.36
N ARG A 188 15.97 44.70 -33.24
CA ARG A 188 16.55 43.34 -33.30
C ARG A 188 17.37 43.01 -32.05
N GLU A 189 18.22 43.94 -31.60
CA GLU A 189 19.07 43.80 -30.41
C GLU A 189 18.24 43.71 -29.11
N GLU A 190 17.11 44.44 -29.01
CA GLU A 190 16.13 44.36 -27.91
C GLU A 190 15.34 43.04 -27.93
N GLU A 191 14.85 42.60 -29.09
CA GLU A 191 14.09 41.35 -29.20
C GLU A 191 14.95 40.12 -28.87
N GLU A 192 16.22 40.10 -29.29
CA GLU A 192 17.14 39.01 -28.97
C GLU A 192 17.47 38.98 -27.47
N GLN A 193 17.72 40.13 -26.83
CA GLN A 193 17.90 40.20 -25.37
C GLN A 193 16.66 39.72 -24.61
N LEU A 194 15.46 40.09 -25.05
CA LEU A 194 14.21 39.66 -24.43
C LEU A 194 14.02 38.14 -24.53
N ARG A 195 14.31 37.55 -25.70
CA ARG A 195 14.29 36.10 -25.95
C ARG A 195 15.31 35.35 -25.08
N GLN A 196 16.55 35.85 -24.98
CA GLN A 196 17.59 35.23 -24.13
C GLN A 196 17.23 35.27 -22.65
N LYS A 197 16.72 36.41 -22.16
CA LYS A 197 16.31 36.57 -20.75
C LYS A 197 15.14 35.64 -20.39
N ALA A 198 14.12 35.55 -21.25
CA ALA A 198 13.00 34.62 -21.05
C ALA A 198 13.45 33.14 -21.01
N LEU A 199 14.44 32.76 -21.82
CA LEU A 199 14.99 31.40 -21.84
C LEU A 199 15.80 31.07 -20.58
N GLN A 200 16.53 32.03 -20.00
CA GLN A 200 17.22 31.85 -18.72
C GLN A 200 16.23 31.72 -17.56
N GLU A 201 15.23 32.61 -17.50
CA GLU A 201 14.22 32.61 -16.43
C GLU A 201 13.35 31.34 -16.46
N ALA A 202 13.05 30.81 -17.65
CA ALA A 202 12.37 29.51 -17.80
C ALA A 202 13.20 28.36 -17.20
N LYS A 203 14.50 28.27 -17.52
CA LYS A 203 15.39 27.22 -17.01
C LYS A 203 15.56 27.28 -15.50
N GLN A 204 15.77 28.47 -14.93
CA GLN A 204 15.89 28.65 -13.47
C GLN A 204 14.62 28.17 -12.75
N ARG A 205 13.43 28.49 -13.30
CA ARG A 205 12.13 28.03 -12.75
C ARG A 205 11.91 26.52 -12.89
N GLU A 206 12.54 25.83 -13.82
CA GLU A 206 12.51 24.36 -13.90
C GLU A 206 13.49 23.71 -12.92
N GLU A 207 14.71 24.23 -12.82
CA GLU A 207 15.73 23.75 -11.87
C GLU A 207 15.27 23.92 -10.41
N GLU A 208 14.72 25.08 -10.06
CA GLU A 208 14.16 25.36 -8.73
C GLU A 208 13.00 24.40 -8.38
N LYS A 209 12.06 24.15 -9.31
CA LYS A 209 10.99 23.17 -9.13
C LYS A 209 11.52 21.75 -8.97
N LEU A 210 12.56 21.37 -9.72
CA LEU A 210 13.16 20.04 -9.66
C LEU A 210 13.92 19.83 -8.33
N LEU A 211 14.59 20.86 -7.82
CA LEU A 211 15.21 20.86 -6.49
C LEU A 211 14.16 20.74 -5.39
N LEU A 212 13.12 21.58 -5.40
CA LEU A 212 12.05 21.58 -4.41
C LEU A 212 11.28 20.24 -4.39
N LYS A 213 11.09 19.60 -5.55
CA LYS A 213 10.48 18.26 -5.65
C LYS A 213 11.37 17.19 -5.03
N LYS A 214 12.67 17.19 -5.34
CA LYS A 214 13.65 16.26 -4.76
C LYS A 214 13.84 16.45 -3.25
N GLU A 215 13.68 17.67 -2.75
CA GLU A 215 13.76 17.96 -1.32
C GLU A 215 12.52 17.45 -0.57
N LYS A 216 11.32 17.64 -1.13
CA LYS A 216 10.09 17.04 -0.60
C LYS A 216 10.13 15.51 -0.61
N GLU A 217 10.52 14.90 -1.73
CA GLU A 217 10.66 13.44 -1.84
C GLU A 217 11.65 12.87 -0.80
N LYS A 218 12.74 13.61 -0.50
CA LYS A 218 13.66 13.25 0.59
C LYS A 218 13.04 13.41 1.98
N GLN A 219 12.33 14.51 2.25
CA GLN A 219 11.68 14.73 3.55
C GLN A 219 10.59 13.69 3.81
N GLU A 220 9.73 13.42 2.83
CA GLU A 220 8.67 12.39 2.89
C GLU A 220 9.26 10.99 3.10
N SER A 221 10.34 10.64 2.37
CA SER A 221 11.05 9.37 2.55
C SER A 221 11.67 9.25 3.94
N LEU A 222 12.31 10.31 4.46
CA LEU A 222 12.93 10.32 5.78
C LEU A 222 11.87 10.24 6.90
N GLU A 223 10.74 10.93 6.76
CA GLU A 223 9.64 10.89 7.74
C GLU A 223 8.92 9.54 7.71
N ALA A 224 8.68 8.96 6.54
CA ALA A 224 8.14 7.60 6.40
C ALA A 224 9.09 6.56 7.03
N GLN A 225 10.40 6.67 6.80
CA GLN A 225 11.40 5.80 7.41
C GLN A 225 11.47 5.99 8.94
N ARG A 226 11.30 7.22 9.45
CA ARG A 226 11.24 7.49 10.89
C ARG A 226 9.96 6.94 11.53
N LYS A 227 8.80 7.07 10.88
CA LYS A 227 7.53 6.45 11.32
C LYS A 227 7.64 4.93 11.34
N ALA A 228 8.17 4.31 10.28
CA ALA A 228 8.39 2.86 10.23
C ALA A 228 9.37 2.37 11.32
N GLN A 229 10.41 3.14 11.65
CA GLN A 229 11.29 2.82 12.78
C GLN A 229 10.59 2.98 14.14
N GLU A 230 9.74 3.98 14.30
CA GLU A 230 8.97 4.21 15.53
C GLU A 230 7.88 3.13 15.73
N GLU A 231 7.23 2.69 14.66
CA GLU A 231 6.30 1.56 14.63
C GLU A 231 7.03 0.23 14.89
N ALA A 232 8.21 0.00 14.29
CA ALA A 232 9.02 -1.18 14.58
C ALA A 232 9.57 -1.19 16.02
N ALA A 233 9.81 -0.03 16.62
CA ALA A 233 10.17 0.09 18.04
C ALA A 233 9.00 -0.24 18.96
N LYS A 234 7.80 0.25 18.66
CA LYS A 234 6.55 -0.08 19.38
C LYS A 234 6.17 -1.56 19.21
N GLY A 235 6.34 -2.10 18.00
CA GLY A 235 5.99 -3.48 17.62
C GLY A 235 6.76 -4.56 18.38
N LYS A 236 7.94 -4.26 18.93
CA LYS A 236 8.70 -5.21 19.78
C LYS A 236 8.05 -5.50 21.14
N GLY A 237 7.06 -4.71 21.56
CA GLY A 237 6.28 -4.93 22.79
C GLY A 237 4.79 -5.18 22.57
N LEU A 238 4.30 -5.13 21.33
CA LEU A 238 2.88 -5.24 20.99
C LEU A 238 2.49 -6.68 20.63
N THR A 239 1.24 -7.06 20.86
CA THR A 239 0.75 -8.40 20.52
C THR A 239 0.66 -8.59 19.00
N ASN A 240 1.44 -9.53 18.46
CA ASN A 240 1.29 -9.98 17.09
C ASN A 240 0.07 -10.94 16.97
N PHE A 241 -1.10 -10.38 16.69
CA PHE A 241 -2.33 -11.17 16.57
C PHE A 241 -2.31 -12.23 15.46
N HIS A 242 -1.48 -12.05 14.42
CA HIS A 242 -1.30 -13.09 13.38
C HIS A 242 -0.53 -14.31 13.91
N GLU A 243 0.41 -14.12 14.85
CA GLU A 243 1.08 -15.23 15.55
C GLU A 243 0.11 -15.98 16.48
N VAL A 244 -0.81 -15.25 17.12
CA VAL A 244 -1.88 -15.83 17.94
C VAL A 244 -2.87 -16.62 17.07
N GLU A 245 -3.26 -16.10 15.90
CA GLU A 245 -4.12 -16.79 14.93
C GLU A 245 -3.44 -18.04 14.34
N THR A 246 -2.17 -17.97 13.96
CA THR A 246 -1.44 -19.15 13.45
C THR A 246 -1.26 -20.21 14.55
N THR A 247 -1.07 -19.81 15.80
CA THR A 247 -1.12 -20.72 16.96
C THR A 247 -2.49 -21.38 17.10
N PHE A 248 -3.59 -20.61 17.04
CA PHE A 248 -4.96 -21.13 17.07
C PHE A 248 -5.21 -22.13 15.92
N LYS A 249 -4.85 -21.78 14.69
CA LYS A 249 -4.98 -22.65 13.50
C LYS A 249 -4.13 -23.92 13.61
N HIS A 250 -2.92 -23.83 14.17
CA HIS A 250 -2.09 -25.01 14.45
C HIS A 250 -2.82 -26.01 15.36
N TYR A 251 -3.38 -25.55 16.49
CA TYR A 251 -4.12 -26.44 17.39
C TYR A 251 -5.48 -26.89 16.83
N LYS A 252 -6.18 -26.09 16.00
CA LYS A 252 -7.37 -26.54 15.23
C LYS A 252 -7.01 -27.71 14.31
N HIS A 253 -5.90 -27.62 13.57
CA HIS A 253 -5.39 -28.73 12.75
C HIS A 253 -4.95 -29.93 13.60
N LYS A 254 -4.29 -29.72 14.74
CA LYS A 254 -3.88 -30.79 15.67
C LYS A 254 -5.10 -31.58 16.18
N ILE A 255 -6.23 -30.93 16.45
CA ILE A 255 -7.49 -31.62 16.79
C ILE A 255 -8.02 -32.48 15.65
N LYS A 256 -8.00 -32.00 14.39
CA LYS A 256 -8.40 -32.82 13.21
C LYS A 256 -7.47 -34.03 13.05
N HIS A 257 -6.16 -33.84 13.18
CA HIS A 257 -5.13 -34.90 13.15
C HIS A 257 -5.37 -35.98 14.21
N ILE A 258 -5.69 -35.57 15.45
CA ILE A 258 -6.00 -36.50 16.56
C ILE A 258 -7.30 -37.29 16.28
N LYS A 259 -8.29 -36.69 15.61
CA LYS A 259 -9.52 -37.40 15.18
C LYS A 259 -9.17 -38.50 14.17
N MET A 260 -8.43 -38.15 13.12
CA MET A 260 -8.07 -39.05 12.02
C MET A 260 -7.06 -40.16 12.37
N GLU A 261 -6.00 -39.85 13.12
CA GLU A 261 -4.94 -40.83 13.43
C GLU A 261 -5.16 -41.64 14.70
N VAL A 262 -5.79 -41.05 15.73
CA VAL A 262 -5.90 -41.69 17.05
C VAL A 262 -7.31 -42.19 17.32
N VAL A 263 -8.34 -41.37 17.07
CA VAL A 263 -9.72 -41.74 17.42
C VAL A 263 -10.32 -42.70 16.40
N GLU A 264 -10.10 -42.49 15.10
CA GLU A 264 -10.70 -43.33 14.05
C GLU A 264 -10.11 -44.75 13.93
N PRO A 265 -8.79 -44.98 14.00
CA PRO A 265 -8.23 -46.32 14.00
C PRO A 265 -8.65 -47.12 15.23
N VAL A 266 -8.74 -46.47 16.41
CA VAL A 266 -9.34 -47.09 17.61
C VAL A 266 -10.85 -47.31 17.46
N LYS A 267 -11.59 -46.49 16.71
CA LYS A 267 -13.01 -46.78 16.39
C LYS A 267 -13.14 -48.07 15.54
N LYS A 268 -12.14 -48.37 14.68
CA LYS A 268 -12.09 -49.51 13.74
C LYS A 268 -11.62 -50.83 14.40
N ASP A 269 -10.61 -50.81 15.28
CA ASP A 269 -10.18 -52.00 16.03
C ASP A 269 -11.11 -52.29 17.22
N THR A 270 -12.04 -53.22 17.03
CA THR A 270 -13.01 -53.67 18.06
C THR A 270 -12.35 -54.25 19.32
N ALA A 271 -11.20 -54.92 19.21
CA ALA A 271 -10.52 -55.54 20.34
C ALA A 271 -9.82 -54.47 21.21
N LEU A 272 -9.03 -53.60 20.59
CA LEU A 272 -8.39 -52.47 21.25
C LEU A 272 -9.44 -51.52 21.86
N LYS A 273 -10.51 -51.20 21.12
CA LYS A 273 -11.66 -50.40 21.61
C LYS A 273 -12.30 -51.00 22.86
N SER A 274 -12.43 -52.33 22.95
CA SER A 274 -12.97 -53.02 24.13
C SER A 274 -12.05 -52.86 25.35
N ILE A 275 -10.74 -53.03 25.16
CA ILE A 275 -9.73 -52.85 26.23
C ILE A 275 -9.71 -51.38 26.70
N LEU A 276 -9.57 -50.43 25.77
CA LEU A 276 -9.51 -49.00 26.09
C LEU A 276 -10.82 -48.50 26.71
N SER A 277 -11.98 -49.06 26.35
CA SER A 277 -13.26 -48.76 27.02
C SER A 277 -13.28 -49.22 28.48
N LYS A 278 -12.61 -50.32 28.84
CA LYS A 278 -12.44 -50.74 30.24
C LYS A 278 -11.51 -49.78 30.99
N HIS A 279 -10.41 -49.32 30.38
CA HIS A 279 -9.54 -48.30 30.97
C HIS A 279 -10.28 -46.95 31.13
N LYS A 280 -11.01 -46.46 30.11
CA LYS A 280 -11.87 -45.26 30.19
C LYS A 280 -12.79 -45.31 31.39
N ARG A 281 -13.48 -46.44 31.60
CA ARG A 281 -14.43 -46.63 32.73
C ARG A 281 -13.76 -46.64 34.11
N ARG A 282 -12.48 -47.05 34.23
CA ARG A 282 -11.70 -46.99 35.47
C ARG A 282 -11.10 -45.61 35.74
N ILE A 283 -10.73 -44.88 34.67
CA ILE A 283 -10.12 -43.56 34.72
C ILE A 283 -11.16 -42.46 34.98
N ASN A 284 -12.31 -42.47 34.28
CA ASN A 284 -13.29 -41.37 34.33
C ASN A 284 -13.78 -40.99 35.74
N PRO A 285 -14.05 -41.93 36.67
CA PRO A 285 -14.49 -41.58 38.02
C PRO A 285 -13.43 -40.85 38.85
N LYS A 286 -12.14 -40.96 38.50
CA LYS A 286 -11.04 -40.45 39.34
C LYS A 286 -10.94 -38.92 39.38
N PHE A 287 -11.36 -38.24 38.31
CA PHE A 287 -11.41 -36.78 38.28
C PHE A 287 -12.50 -36.25 39.23
N GLY A 288 -13.71 -36.81 39.16
CA GLY A 288 -14.81 -36.52 40.10
C GLY A 288 -14.70 -37.21 41.46
N GLN A 289 -13.55 -37.79 41.80
CA GLN A 289 -13.20 -38.28 43.14
C GLN A 289 -12.20 -37.35 43.84
N LEU A 290 -11.69 -36.31 43.16
CA LEU A 290 -10.77 -35.36 43.77
C LEU A 290 -11.42 -34.64 44.96
N THR A 291 -10.64 -34.45 46.02
CA THR A 291 -11.00 -33.69 47.22
C THR A 291 -9.84 -32.80 47.61
N ASN A 292 -10.06 -31.86 48.53
CA ASN A 292 -9.04 -30.90 48.98
C ASN A 292 -7.92 -31.53 49.86
N SER A 293 -7.75 -32.86 49.89
CA SER A 293 -6.70 -33.56 50.66
C SER A 293 -5.54 -34.03 49.78
N GLU A 294 -4.30 -33.72 50.18
CA GLU A 294 -3.08 -34.13 49.47
C GLU A 294 -2.89 -35.66 49.46
N GLN A 295 -3.23 -36.37 50.55
CA GLN A 295 -3.12 -37.83 50.63
C GLN A 295 -4.04 -38.53 49.62
N HIS A 296 -5.28 -38.03 49.47
CA HIS A 296 -6.22 -38.58 48.50
C HIS A 296 -5.79 -38.29 47.06
N LEU A 297 -5.29 -37.08 46.80
CA LEU A 297 -4.68 -36.71 45.51
C LEU A 297 -3.51 -37.63 45.14
N ARG A 298 -2.56 -37.88 46.06
CA ARG A 298 -1.41 -38.78 45.80
C ARG A 298 -1.85 -40.20 45.47
N THR A 299 -2.90 -40.69 46.13
CA THR A 299 -3.51 -42.00 45.83
C THR A 299 -4.08 -42.03 44.40
N ILE A 300 -4.88 -41.02 44.04
CA ILE A 300 -5.46 -40.88 42.70
C ILE A 300 -4.38 -40.75 41.61
N VAL A 301 -3.31 -39.98 41.87
CA VAL A 301 -2.15 -39.85 40.96
C VAL A 301 -1.49 -41.22 40.71
N SER A 302 -1.29 -42.04 41.75
CA SER A 302 -0.68 -43.37 41.65
C SER A 302 -1.57 -44.36 40.87
N GLU A 303 -2.88 -44.37 41.16
CA GLU A 303 -3.85 -45.21 40.42
C GLU A 303 -3.93 -44.82 38.94
N LEU A 304 -4.04 -43.52 38.63
CA LEU A 304 -4.08 -43.02 37.25
C LEU A 304 -2.79 -43.31 36.50
N THR A 305 -1.63 -43.09 37.14
CA THR A 305 -0.31 -43.46 36.63
C THR A 305 -0.27 -44.94 36.23
N THR A 306 -0.72 -45.82 37.13
CA THR A 306 -0.77 -47.27 36.89
C THR A 306 -1.70 -47.63 35.71
N LEU A 307 -2.85 -46.97 35.60
CA LEU A 307 -3.83 -47.18 34.53
C LEU A 307 -3.37 -46.69 33.15
N VAL A 308 -2.50 -45.67 33.10
CA VAL A 308 -1.90 -45.12 31.88
C VAL A 308 -0.67 -45.93 31.47
N ASP A 309 0.23 -46.24 32.41
CA ASP A 309 1.43 -47.02 32.13
C ASP A 309 1.10 -48.44 31.60
N GLN A 310 -0.04 -49.02 32.02
CA GLN A 310 -0.58 -50.26 31.45
C GLN A 310 -0.92 -50.19 29.95
N THR A 311 -1.07 -48.99 29.36
CA THR A 311 -1.40 -48.82 27.93
C THR A 311 -0.20 -48.47 27.05
N LYS A 312 0.94 -48.08 27.63
CA LYS A 312 2.19 -47.75 26.92
C LYS A 312 2.67 -48.79 25.89
N PRO A 313 2.50 -50.13 26.08
CA PRO A 313 2.92 -51.11 25.08
C PRO A 313 2.20 -51.00 23.72
N ASN A 314 1.04 -50.35 23.67
CA ASN A 314 0.34 -50.04 22.43
C ASN A 314 0.27 -48.51 22.25
N LYS A 315 1.16 -47.96 21.40
CA LYS A 315 1.27 -46.51 21.14
C LYS A 315 -0.09 -45.86 20.87
N LEU A 316 -0.87 -46.42 19.95
CA LEU A 316 -2.19 -45.92 19.56
C LEU A 316 -3.18 -45.91 20.75
N GLY A 317 -3.14 -46.95 21.58
CA GLY A 317 -3.96 -47.03 22.79
C GLY A 317 -3.53 -46.05 23.89
N TYR A 318 -2.23 -45.82 24.06
CA TYR A 318 -1.66 -44.84 24.97
C TYR A 318 -2.04 -43.39 24.55
N GLU A 319 -1.83 -43.03 23.28
CA GLU A 319 -2.23 -41.73 22.73
C GLU A 319 -3.75 -41.48 22.86
N TRP A 320 -4.56 -42.52 22.66
CA TRP A 320 -6.02 -42.44 22.85
C TRP A 320 -6.40 -42.18 24.32
N ILE A 321 -5.69 -42.79 25.28
CA ILE A 321 -5.90 -42.56 26.72
C ILE A 321 -5.41 -41.17 27.13
N LEU A 322 -4.27 -40.68 26.65
CA LEU A 322 -3.83 -39.31 26.92
C LEU A 322 -4.82 -38.28 26.36
N ASN A 323 -5.30 -38.47 25.13
CA ASN A 323 -6.37 -37.67 24.53
C ASN A 323 -7.68 -37.72 25.35
N PHE A 324 -8.03 -38.88 25.91
CA PHE A 324 -9.19 -39.01 26.79
C PHE A 324 -8.99 -38.28 28.13
N ILE A 325 -7.81 -38.38 28.75
CA ILE A 325 -7.44 -37.66 29.98
C ILE A 325 -7.48 -36.13 29.75
N ALA A 326 -6.91 -35.65 28.64
CA ALA A 326 -6.98 -34.24 28.25
C ALA A 326 -8.43 -33.74 28.06
N LYS A 327 -9.31 -34.57 27.47
CA LYS A 327 -10.75 -34.27 27.42
C LYS A 327 -11.39 -34.22 28.81
N ALA A 328 -11.10 -35.20 29.67
CA ALA A 328 -11.71 -35.30 31.00
C ALA A 328 -11.29 -34.16 31.93
N LEU A 329 -10.01 -33.75 31.91
CA LEU A 329 -9.51 -32.61 32.69
C LEU A 329 -10.22 -31.30 32.32
N VAL A 330 -10.33 -30.98 31.02
CA VAL A 330 -11.03 -29.76 30.56
C VAL A 330 -12.55 -29.87 30.82
N SER A 331 -13.13 -31.08 30.75
CA SER A 331 -14.56 -31.27 31.03
C SER A 331 -14.90 -31.19 32.53
N GLN A 332 -13.98 -31.55 33.42
CA GLN A 332 -14.11 -31.28 34.86
C GLN A 332 -14.02 -29.76 35.14
N ALA A 333 -13.21 -29.02 34.36
CA ALA A 333 -13.11 -27.57 34.48
C ALA A 333 -14.36 -26.81 33.99
N GLU A 334 -14.99 -27.25 32.90
CA GLU A 334 -16.22 -26.62 32.38
C GLU A 334 -17.48 -26.97 33.22
N THR A 335 -17.38 -27.90 34.18
CA THR A 335 -18.51 -28.38 34.99
C THR A 335 -18.34 -28.15 36.50
N GLU A 336 -17.31 -28.72 37.13
CA GLU A 336 -17.10 -28.60 38.59
C GLU A 336 -16.41 -27.28 38.94
N VAL A 337 -15.33 -26.93 38.24
CA VAL A 337 -14.60 -25.66 38.50
C VAL A 337 -15.49 -24.45 38.19
N ARG A 338 -16.38 -24.56 37.19
CA ARG A 338 -17.45 -23.60 36.90
C ARG A 338 -18.29 -23.26 38.14
N VAL A 339 -18.76 -24.25 38.90
CA VAL A 339 -19.64 -24.04 40.07
C VAL A 339 -18.89 -23.90 41.39
N LYS A 340 -17.64 -24.40 41.47
CA LYS A 340 -16.76 -24.28 42.63
C LYS A 340 -15.31 -24.03 42.18
N PRO A 341 -14.88 -22.76 42.00
CA PRO A 341 -13.55 -22.41 41.52
C PRO A 341 -12.40 -23.03 42.34
N GLU A 342 -12.56 -23.19 43.66
CA GLU A 342 -11.58 -23.87 44.53
C GLU A 342 -11.18 -25.28 44.06
N SER A 343 -12.10 -26.01 43.41
CA SER A 343 -11.84 -27.37 42.90
C SER A 343 -10.78 -27.42 41.81
N ALA A 344 -10.42 -26.27 41.23
CA ALA A 344 -9.29 -26.12 40.33
C ALA A 344 -7.97 -26.55 40.98
N LEU A 345 -7.79 -26.39 42.31
CA LEU A 345 -6.51 -26.66 42.97
C LEU A 345 -6.12 -28.15 42.96
N PRO A 346 -6.93 -29.11 43.47
CA PRO A 346 -6.61 -30.53 43.35
C PRO A 346 -6.56 -31.01 41.89
N LEU A 347 -7.42 -30.47 41.01
CA LEU A 347 -7.45 -30.81 39.58
C LEU A 347 -6.18 -30.35 38.85
N ALA A 348 -5.68 -29.14 39.15
CA ALA A 348 -4.46 -28.58 38.59
C ALA A 348 -3.21 -29.26 39.13
N LYS A 349 -3.14 -29.60 40.43
CA LYS A 349 -2.04 -30.42 40.96
C LYS A 349 -2.02 -31.79 40.25
N LEU A 350 -3.17 -32.48 40.11
CA LEU A 350 -3.26 -33.73 39.34
C LEU A 350 -2.77 -33.55 37.88
N ALA A 351 -3.28 -32.54 37.19
CA ALA A 351 -2.88 -32.26 35.80
C ALA A 351 -1.36 -32.03 35.69
N LEU A 352 -0.76 -31.29 36.63
CA LEU A 352 0.67 -31.00 36.63
C LEU A 352 1.53 -32.24 36.90
N TYR A 353 1.13 -33.14 37.81
CA TYR A 353 1.77 -34.45 37.99
C TYR A 353 1.73 -35.27 36.68
N LEU A 354 0.58 -35.32 36.01
CA LEU A 354 0.42 -36.08 34.76
C LEU A 354 1.22 -35.46 33.61
N LEU A 355 1.21 -34.14 33.44
CA LEU A 355 1.99 -33.44 32.42
C LEU A 355 3.50 -33.60 32.60
N ALA A 356 3.99 -33.61 33.85
CA ALA A 356 5.40 -33.80 34.13
C ALA A 356 5.86 -35.26 33.87
N ARG A 357 4.99 -36.26 34.05
CA ARG A 357 5.28 -37.69 33.79
C ARG A 357 5.06 -38.09 32.32
N TYR A 358 4.12 -37.44 31.64
CA TYR A 358 3.67 -37.78 30.28
C TYR A 358 3.77 -36.52 29.39
N SER A 359 4.97 -36.25 28.88
CA SER A 359 5.26 -35.04 28.07
C SER A 359 4.32 -34.84 26.87
N GLU A 360 3.85 -35.93 26.29
CA GLU A 360 2.94 -35.98 25.14
C GLU A 360 1.55 -35.46 25.51
N LEU A 361 1.14 -35.54 26.78
CA LEU A 361 -0.14 -35.04 27.28
C LEU A 361 -0.26 -33.51 27.12
N LEU A 362 0.85 -32.77 27.12
CA LEU A 362 0.86 -31.32 26.96
C LEU A 362 0.21 -30.88 25.65
N GLU A 363 0.57 -31.53 24.54
CA GLU A 363 0.01 -31.29 23.21
C GLU A 363 -1.49 -31.58 23.17
N PHE A 364 -1.92 -32.72 23.71
CA PHE A 364 -3.34 -33.07 23.80
C PHE A 364 -4.11 -32.07 24.66
N LEU A 365 -3.56 -31.66 25.82
CA LEU A 365 -4.23 -30.75 26.74
C LEU A 365 -4.33 -29.33 26.18
N MET A 366 -3.26 -28.79 25.58
CA MET A 366 -3.31 -27.48 24.93
C MET A 366 -4.25 -27.44 23.73
N ALA A 367 -4.29 -28.50 22.93
CA ALA A 367 -5.26 -28.61 21.83
C ALA A 367 -6.72 -28.64 22.35
N ARG A 368 -6.98 -29.23 23.53
CA ARG A 368 -8.31 -29.25 24.17
C ARG A 368 -8.67 -27.91 24.82
N PHE A 369 -7.72 -27.28 25.52
CA PHE A 369 -7.88 -25.91 26.04
C PHE A 369 -8.24 -24.95 24.90
N ILE A 370 -7.45 -24.93 23.82
CA ILE A 370 -7.64 -23.95 22.73
C ILE A 370 -8.92 -24.21 21.91
N LYS A 371 -9.35 -25.47 21.68
CA LYS A 371 -10.68 -25.71 21.07
C LYS A 371 -11.85 -25.26 21.98
N LYS A 372 -11.73 -25.36 23.30
CA LYS A 372 -12.86 -25.08 24.23
C LYS A 372 -12.83 -23.70 24.88
N CYS A 373 -11.71 -23.00 24.87
CA CYS A 373 -11.52 -21.68 25.46
C CYS A 373 -10.29 -20.98 24.83
N PRO A 374 -10.41 -20.29 23.68
CA PRO A 374 -9.26 -19.69 23.00
C PRO A 374 -8.59 -18.55 23.78
N PHE A 375 -9.29 -17.99 24.77
CA PHE A 375 -8.77 -16.99 25.71
C PHE A 375 -7.49 -17.45 26.43
N VAL A 376 -7.26 -18.76 26.61
CA VAL A 376 -6.01 -19.32 27.19
C VAL A 376 -4.74 -18.91 26.45
N ILE A 377 -4.84 -18.56 25.15
CA ILE A 377 -3.74 -17.99 24.34
C ILE A 377 -3.98 -16.52 23.96
N GLY A 378 -5.04 -15.89 24.46
CA GLY A 378 -5.45 -14.54 24.07
C GLY A 378 -5.94 -14.42 22.63
N TYR A 379 -6.56 -15.48 22.08
CA TYR A 379 -7.22 -15.43 20.77
C TYR A 379 -8.68 -14.96 20.93
N THR A 380 -9.06 -13.96 20.13
CA THR A 380 -10.44 -13.47 20.00
C THR A 380 -10.74 -13.23 18.52
N CYS A 381 -11.91 -13.64 18.05
CA CYS A 381 -12.47 -13.25 16.76
C CYS A 381 -13.92 -12.75 16.93
N ASN A 382 -14.53 -12.25 15.85
CA ASN A 382 -15.96 -11.90 15.88
C ASN A 382 -16.82 -13.16 16.12
N ILE A 383 -17.97 -12.98 16.77
CA ILE A 383 -18.99 -14.00 17.12
C ILE A 383 -20.38 -13.70 16.52
N ASP A 384 -20.48 -12.71 15.64
CA ASP A 384 -21.69 -12.44 14.84
C ASP A 384 -22.02 -13.63 13.90
N SER A 385 -20.99 -14.31 13.40
CA SER A 385 -21.14 -15.51 12.57
C SER A 385 -21.08 -16.80 13.39
N GLU A 386 -21.80 -17.83 12.93
CA GLU A 386 -21.79 -19.16 13.57
C GLU A 386 -20.38 -19.77 13.61
N GLU A 387 -19.63 -19.62 12.53
CA GLU A 387 -18.25 -20.10 12.41
C GLU A 387 -17.31 -19.36 13.40
N GLY A 388 -17.59 -18.08 13.68
CA GLY A 388 -16.98 -17.30 14.76
C GLY A 388 -17.33 -17.82 16.16
N ARG A 389 -18.60 -18.16 16.41
CA ARG A 389 -19.05 -18.79 17.67
C ARG A 389 -18.39 -20.15 17.90
N TYR A 390 -18.30 -21.00 16.86
CA TYR A 390 -17.56 -22.27 16.92
C TYR A 390 -16.06 -22.05 17.15
N LYS A 391 -15.44 -21.07 16.49
CA LYS A 391 -14.03 -20.67 16.75
C LYS A 391 -13.81 -20.24 18.21
N MET A 392 -14.75 -19.49 18.78
CA MET A 392 -14.72 -19.02 20.17
C MET A 392 -15.22 -20.03 21.21
N GLY A 393 -15.51 -21.29 20.82
CA GLY A 393 -15.82 -22.38 21.75
C GLY A 393 -17.22 -22.35 22.36
N TRP A 394 -18.19 -21.67 21.73
CA TRP A 394 -19.61 -21.76 22.06
C TRP A 394 -20.14 -23.17 21.79
N LYS A 395 -21.14 -23.61 22.56
CA LYS A 395 -21.90 -24.85 22.33
C LYS A 395 -23.30 -24.52 21.81
N ARG A 396 -23.89 -25.46 21.09
CA ARG A 396 -25.35 -25.54 20.91
C ARG A 396 -26.00 -26.38 22.01
N ALA A 397 -27.24 -26.06 22.35
CA ALA A 397 -28.10 -26.77 23.26
C ALA A 397 -28.87 -27.91 22.53
N ARG A 398 -29.81 -28.58 23.23
CA ARG A 398 -30.51 -29.78 22.71
C ARG A 398 -31.51 -29.50 21.58
N ASP A 399 -31.89 -28.23 21.46
CA ASP A 399 -32.82 -27.62 20.50
C ASP A 399 -32.10 -26.93 19.34
N ASP A 400 -30.78 -27.17 19.19
CA ASP A 400 -29.87 -26.53 18.23
C ASP A 400 -29.70 -25.00 18.39
N ALA A 401 -30.34 -24.39 19.40
CA ALA A 401 -30.06 -23.03 19.81
C ALA A 401 -28.63 -22.88 20.36
N TRP A 402 -28.05 -21.69 20.31
CA TRP A 402 -26.81 -21.40 21.03
C TRP A 402 -27.04 -21.41 22.55
N GLU A 403 -26.05 -21.84 23.33
CA GLU A 403 -26.13 -21.68 24.79
C GLU A 403 -26.23 -20.20 25.19
N ASP A 404 -26.77 -19.93 26.38
CA ASP A 404 -26.89 -18.55 26.87
C ASP A 404 -25.52 -17.95 27.24
N GLU A 405 -25.44 -16.62 27.20
CA GLU A 405 -24.19 -15.89 27.44
C GLU A 405 -23.62 -16.13 28.85
N THR A 406 -24.48 -16.41 29.84
CA THR A 406 -24.04 -16.68 31.23
C THR A 406 -23.43 -18.07 31.33
N SER A 407 -24.04 -19.09 30.70
CA SER A 407 -23.43 -20.42 30.58
C SER A 407 -22.10 -20.38 29.86
N TYR A 408 -22.02 -19.65 28.74
CA TYR A 408 -20.78 -19.47 28.00
C TYR A 408 -19.69 -18.84 28.89
N ASP A 409 -19.96 -17.68 29.50
CA ASP A 409 -19.02 -16.95 30.35
C ASP A 409 -18.58 -17.78 31.57
N GLU A 410 -19.51 -18.45 32.26
CA GLU A 410 -19.21 -19.32 33.39
C GLU A 410 -18.33 -20.52 33.01
N ARG A 411 -18.56 -21.15 31.85
CA ARG A 411 -17.67 -22.22 31.35
C ARG A 411 -16.27 -21.68 31.05
N MET A 412 -16.15 -20.51 30.43
CA MET A 412 -14.85 -19.92 30.11
C MET A 412 -14.10 -19.53 31.39
N GLY A 413 -14.80 -18.97 32.37
CA GLY A 413 -14.26 -18.73 33.71
C GLY A 413 -13.73 -20.01 34.35
N GLY A 414 -14.50 -21.10 34.35
CA GLY A 414 -14.07 -22.40 34.90
C GLY A 414 -12.82 -22.98 34.21
N ILE A 415 -12.77 -22.94 32.87
CA ILE A 415 -11.62 -23.43 32.09
C ILE A 415 -10.36 -22.58 32.34
N VAL A 416 -10.48 -21.24 32.38
CA VAL A 416 -9.33 -20.37 32.66
C VAL A 416 -8.91 -20.44 34.13
N THR A 417 -9.83 -20.61 35.08
CA THR A 417 -9.49 -20.88 36.49
C THR A 417 -8.54 -22.08 36.60
N PHE A 418 -8.88 -23.19 35.92
CA PHE A 418 -8.06 -24.40 35.89
C PHE A 418 -6.70 -24.17 35.21
N PHE A 419 -6.67 -23.51 34.03
CA PHE A 419 -5.44 -23.17 33.31
C PHE A 419 -4.51 -22.25 34.13
N ALA A 420 -5.05 -21.18 34.71
CA ALA A 420 -4.33 -20.24 35.57
C ALA A 420 -3.76 -20.95 36.80
N THR A 421 -4.55 -21.83 37.43
CA THR A 421 -4.11 -22.61 38.59
C THR A 421 -2.95 -23.55 38.25
N ILE A 422 -2.97 -24.23 37.08
CA ILE A 422 -1.79 -24.99 36.61
C ILE A 422 -0.59 -24.05 36.47
N SER A 423 -0.77 -22.88 35.86
CA SER A 423 0.35 -21.99 35.56
C SER A 423 1.03 -21.35 36.78
N ARG A 424 0.34 -21.29 37.92
CA ARG A 424 0.89 -20.75 39.19
C ARG A 424 1.43 -21.81 40.15
N LEU A 425 1.23 -23.09 39.89
CA LEU A 425 1.67 -24.15 40.79
C LEU A 425 3.17 -24.41 40.63
N PRO A 426 3.91 -24.65 41.73
CA PRO A 426 5.25 -25.22 41.63
C PRO A 426 5.15 -26.67 41.14
N LEU A 427 6.19 -27.16 40.46
CA LEU A 427 6.32 -28.61 40.23
C LEU A 427 6.40 -29.35 41.58
N PRO A 428 5.92 -30.60 41.65
CA PRO A 428 6.14 -31.48 42.79
C PRO A 428 7.62 -31.54 43.19
N GLN A 429 7.92 -31.64 44.49
CA GLN A 429 9.30 -31.63 45.00
C GLN A 429 10.18 -32.74 44.40
N GLU A 430 9.59 -33.88 44.06
CA GLU A 430 10.23 -35.03 43.39
C GLU A 430 10.64 -34.73 41.93
N LEU A 431 10.02 -33.73 41.29
CA LEU A 431 10.14 -33.44 39.86
C LEU A 431 10.74 -32.05 39.57
N ILE A 432 10.67 -31.10 40.52
CA ILE A 432 11.09 -29.70 40.34
C ILE A 432 12.59 -29.52 40.03
N THR A 433 13.43 -30.48 40.42
CA THR A 433 14.88 -30.49 40.15
C THR A 433 15.26 -31.17 38.83
N THR A 434 14.35 -31.95 38.23
CA THR A 434 14.63 -32.84 37.09
C THR A 434 13.83 -32.49 35.84
N HIS A 435 12.66 -31.86 35.99
CA HIS A 435 11.73 -31.53 34.91
C HIS A 435 11.56 -30.01 34.79
N LYS A 436 11.34 -29.51 33.57
CA LYS A 436 10.89 -28.12 33.35
C LYS A 436 9.38 -28.05 33.54
N HIS A 437 8.89 -26.94 34.10
CA HIS A 437 7.45 -26.75 34.25
C HIS A 437 6.78 -26.72 32.85
N PRO A 438 5.74 -27.52 32.58
CA PRO A 438 5.18 -27.70 31.23
C PRO A 438 4.31 -26.53 30.76
N LEU A 439 3.65 -25.81 31.68
CA LEU A 439 2.82 -24.64 31.40
C LEU A 439 3.13 -23.49 32.37
N PRO A 440 4.33 -22.87 32.32
CA PRO A 440 4.78 -21.90 33.31
C PRO A 440 3.95 -20.60 33.33
N ILE A 441 4.05 -19.84 34.44
CA ILE A 441 3.33 -18.58 34.70
C ILE A 441 3.49 -17.50 33.61
N SER A 442 4.48 -17.62 32.73
CA SER A 442 4.59 -16.80 31.51
C SER A 442 3.40 -16.95 30.56
N HIS A 443 2.66 -18.06 30.59
CA HIS A 443 1.41 -18.19 29.84
C HIS A 443 0.28 -17.35 30.43
N SER A 444 0.24 -17.18 31.76
CA SER A 444 -0.64 -16.18 32.38
C SER A 444 -0.25 -14.76 31.92
N TRP A 445 1.04 -14.43 31.86
CA TRP A 445 1.48 -13.14 31.29
C TRP A 445 1.02 -12.97 29.83
N GLN A 446 1.13 -14.00 29.00
CA GLN A 446 0.66 -13.99 27.61
C GLN A 446 -0.86 -13.76 27.52
N LEU A 447 -1.66 -14.49 28.30
CA LEU A 447 -3.13 -14.33 28.37
C LEU A 447 -3.50 -12.88 28.68
N LEU A 448 -2.93 -12.33 29.75
CA LEU A 448 -3.19 -10.96 30.20
C LEU A 448 -2.74 -9.91 29.19
N ALA A 449 -1.49 -9.97 28.75
CA ALA A 449 -0.92 -8.98 27.84
C ALA A 449 -1.60 -9.00 26.46
N ARG A 450 -2.03 -10.17 25.97
CA ARG A 450 -2.80 -10.27 24.71
C ARG A 450 -4.20 -9.68 24.87
N THR A 451 -4.89 -10.02 25.97
CA THR A 451 -6.21 -9.45 26.30
C THR A 451 -6.19 -7.92 26.44
N ALA A 452 -5.16 -7.36 27.10
CA ALA A 452 -4.99 -5.91 27.23
C ALA A 452 -4.67 -5.19 25.90
N ASN A 453 -4.15 -5.91 24.90
CA ASN A 453 -3.88 -5.39 23.55
C ASN A 453 -5.05 -5.61 22.57
N THR A 454 -6.11 -6.34 22.95
CA THR A 454 -7.26 -6.61 22.08
C THR A 454 -8.05 -5.35 21.82
N SER A 455 -8.41 -5.09 20.55
CA SER A 455 -9.25 -3.95 20.17
C SER A 455 -10.56 -3.94 20.97
N SER A 456 -10.93 -2.77 21.53
CA SER A 456 -12.15 -2.61 22.33
C SER A 456 -13.43 -3.00 21.59
N GLN A 457 -13.43 -3.05 20.24
CA GLN A 457 -14.54 -3.58 19.45
C GLN A 457 -14.77 -5.08 19.66
N LEU A 458 -13.69 -5.87 19.87
CA LEU A 458 -13.76 -7.33 20.08
C LEU A 458 -13.89 -7.73 21.56
N LEU A 459 -13.75 -6.78 22.50
CA LEU A 459 -13.93 -7.06 23.93
C LEU A 459 -15.41 -7.33 24.26
N THR A 460 -15.65 -8.39 25.02
CA THR A 460 -16.97 -8.86 25.48
C THR A 460 -16.98 -9.02 27.00
N ASN A 461 -18.15 -9.23 27.63
CA ASN A 461 -18.24 -9.55 29.06
C ASN A 461 -17.34 -10.75 29.45
N THR A 462 -17.30 -11.78 28.59
CA THR A 462 -16.45 -12.97 28.72
C THR A 462 -14.99 -12.64 29.04
N HIS A 463 -14.42 -11.62 28.38
CA HIS A 463 -13.02 -11.26 28.59
C HIS A 463 -12.78 -10.84 30.04
N PHE A 464 -13.71 -10.08 30.63
CA PHE A 464 -13.60 -9.62 32.01
C PHE A 464 -13.99 -10.69 33.04
N VAL A 465 -14.93 -11.59 32.70
CA VAL A 465 -15.21 -12.80 33.50
C VAL A 465 -13.96 -13.68 33.57
N VAL A 466 -13.32 -13.95 32.42
CA VAL A 466 -12.06 -14.68 32.30
C VAL A 466 -10.92 -14.02 33.09
N LEU A 467 -10.77 -12.69 33.01
CA LEU A 467 -9.77 -11.96 33.80
C LEU A 467 -10.05 -12.06 35.32
N GLY A 468 -11.31 -11.99 35.74
CA GLY A 468 -11.69 -12.19 37.14
C GLY A 468 -11.42 -13.62 37.63
N SER A 469 -11.80 -14.64 36.86
CA SER A 469 -11.51 -16.04 37.17
C SER A 469 -10.01 -16.36 37.19
N TRP A 470 -9.23 -15.70 36.32
CA TRP A 470 -7.77 -15.75 36.37
C TRP A 470 -7.23 -15.11 37.66
N TRP A 471 -7.81 -13.99 38.08
CA TRP A 471 -7.38 -13.22 39.26
C TRP A 471 -7.46 -14.06 40.54
N ASP A 472 -8.64 -14.66 40.80
CA ASP A 472 -8.89 -15.53 41.97
C ASP A 472 -7.91 -16.72 42.05
N ALA A 473 -7.51 -17.24 40.88
CA ALA A 473 -6.70 -18.44 40.74
C ALA A 473 -5.18 -18.20 40.88
N ALA A 474 -4.69 -17.04 40.41
CA ALA A 474 -3.26 -16.83 40.14
C ALA A 474 -2.69 -15.43 40.40
N ALA A 475 -3.49 -14.38 40.65
CA ALA A 475 -2.95 -13.02 40.72
C ALA A 475 -1.95 -12.80 41.88
N ALA A 476 -2.13 -13.49 43.01
CA ALA A 476 -1.19 -13.46 44.13
C ALA A 476 0.21 -13.98 43.73
N GLN A 477 0.29 -15.14 43.08
CA GLN A 477 1.54 -15.71 42.58
C GLN A 477 2.10 -14.95 41.37
N PHE A 478 1.23 -14.33 40.57
CA PHE A 478 1.64 -13.47 39.46
C PHE A 478 2.37 -12.21 39.94
N LEU A 479 1.88 -11.57 41.00
CA LEU A 479 2.60 -10.49 41.71
C LEU A 479 3.93 -10.98 42.29
N GLN A 480 4.00 -12.18 42.86
CA GLN A 480 5.25 -12.76 43.35
C GLN A 480 6.26 -13.02 42.20
N ALA A 481 5.79 -13.44 41.03
CA ALA A 481 6.63 -13.78 39.88
C ALA A 481 7.19 -12.56 39.12
N PHE A 482 6.41 -11.48 38.94
CA PHE A 482 6.81 -10.32 38.11
C PHE A 482 6.79 -8.97 38.86
N GLY A 483 6.43 -8.94 40.14
CA GLY A 483 6.51 -7.78 41.02
C GLY A 483 5.87 -6.52 40.44
N LYS A 484 6.67 -5.45 40.33
CA LYS A 484 6.24 -4.14 39.80
C LYS A 484 5.67 -4.21 38.37
N GLN A 485 6.11 -5.18 37.54
CA GLN A 485 5.60 -5.31 36.17
C GLN A 485 4.24 -6.03 36.14
N ALA A 486 4.01 -6.99 37.03
CA ALA A 486 2.68 -7.55 37.25
C ALA A 486 1.72 -6.47 37.74
N HIS A 487 2.07 -5.72 38.78
CA HIS A 487 1.22 -4.67 39.34
C HIS A 487 0.77 -3.65 38.27
N LYS A 488 1.69 -3.16 37.41
CA LYS A 488 1.34 -2.29 36.27
C LYS A 488 0.35 -2.92 35.30
N LEU A 489 0.49 -4.21 34.99
CA LEU A 489 -0.42 -4.93 34.09
C LEU A 489 -1.79 -5.14 34.75
N LEU A 490 -1.83 -5.38 36.06
CA LEU A 490 -3.08 -5.44 36.81
C LEU A 490 -3.83 -4.09 36.76
N VAL A 491 -3.16 -2.96 37.01
CA VAL A 491 -3.74 -1.60 36.85
C VAL A 491 -4.32 -1.40 35.45
N LEU A 492 -3.55 -1.73 34.40
CA LEU A 492 -3.99 -1.59 33.00
C LEU A 492 -5.27 -2.41 32.71
N LEU A 493 -5.40 -3.59 33.31
CA LEU A 493 -6.56 -4.47 33.14
C LEU A 493 -7.78 -4.05 33.95
N THR A 494 -7.58 -3.54 35.18
CA THR A 494 -8.67 -3.25 36.13
C THR A 494 -9.21 -1.84 35.95
N ALA A 495 -8.34 -0.86 35.71
CA ALA A 495 -8.70 0.54 35.47
C ALA A 495 -8.88 0.82 33.97
N ASP A 496 -7.79 0.85 33.20
CA ASP A 496 -7.81 1.40 31.82
C ASP A 496 -8.67 0.55 30.87
N LEU A 497 -8.49 -0.77 30.86
CA LEU A 497 -9.24 -1.68 29.98
C LEU A 497 -10.73 -1.67 30.31
N THR A 498 -11.12 -1.65 31.60
CA THR A 498 -12.55 -1.57 31.98
C THR A 498 -13.13 -0.19 31.69
N ASN A 499 -12.35 0.90 31.82
CA ASN A 499 -12.75 2.24 31.41
C ASN A 499 -13.01 2.32 29.90
N SER A 500 -12.22 1.62 29.08
CA SER A 500 -12.37 1.59 27.62
C SER A 500 -13.68 0.96 27.09
N VAL A 501 -14.45 0.30 27.97
CA VAL A 501 -15.76 -0.32 27.67
C VAL A 501 -16.84 0.01 28.72
N ALA A 502 -16.65 1.10 29.48
CA ALA A 502 -17.56 1.48 30.56
C ALA A 502 -18.98 1.84 30.08
N ASP A 503 -19.11 2.24 28.80
CA ASP A 503 -20.37 2.42 28.07
C ASP A 503 -21.24 1.14 28.05
N ARG A 504 -20.60 -0.03 27.93
CA ARG A 504 -21.27 -1.33 27.77
C ARG A 504 -21.69 -1.98 29.09
N ARG A 505 -21.24 -1.45 30.23
CA ARG A 505 -21.64 -1.86 31.59
C ARG A 505 -21.46 -3.37 31.88
N TYR A 506 -20.42 -3.99 31.33
CA TYR A 506 -20.13 -5.42 31.52
C TYR A 506 -20.00 -5.80 33.01
N VAL A 507 -20.75 -6.81 33.44
CA VAL A 507 -20.79 -7.31 34.83
C VAL A 507 -19.42 -7.85 35.26
N GLY A 508 -18.71 -8.54 34.34
CA GLY A 508 -17.33 -8.99 34.59
C GLY A 508 -16.37 -7.83 34.83
N ALA A 509 -16.55 -6.69 34.14
CA ALA A 509 -15.70 -5.51 34.31
C ALA A 509 -15.97 -4.81 35.64
N ALA A 510 -17.22 -4.78 36.10
CA ALA A 510 -17.57 -4.32 37.45
C ALA A 510 -16.96 -5.22 38.53
N ARG A 511 -17.01 -6.56 38.37
CA ARG A 511 -16.34 -7.50 39.28
C ARG A 511 -14.84 -7.26 39.34
N LEU A 512 -14.19 -7.04 38.19
CA LEU A 512 -12.74 -6.83 38.11
C LEU A 512 -12.27 -5.54 38.80
N ARG A 513 -13.12 -4.50 38.85
CA ARG A 513 -12.88 -3.28 39.66
C ARG A 513 -12.95 -3.57 41.15
N ILE A 514 -13.97 -4.29 41.61
CA ILE A 514 -14.12 -4.64 43.03
C ILE A 514 -12.92 -5.47 43.51
N LEU A 515 -12.42 -6.42 42.71
CA LEU A 515 -11.20 -7.19 43.00
C LEU A 515 -9.94 -6.32 43.11
N TRP A 516 -9.87 -5.22 42.36
CA TRP A 516 -8.79 -4.25 42.43
C TRP A 516 -8.90 -3.35 43.68
N GLU A 517 -10.09 -2.82 43.96
CA GLU A 517 -10.39 -2.01 45.14
C GLU A 517 -10.12 -2.79 46.45
N GLU A 518 -10.50 -4.06 46.52
CA GLU A 518 -10.14 -4.93 47.65
C GLU A 518 -8.62 -5.11 47.82
N TYR A 519 -7.86 -5.14 46.72
CA TYR A 519 -6.42 -5.27 46.74
C TYR A 519 -5.71 -3.96 47.13
N GLU A 520 -6.17 -2.79 46.66
CA GLU A 520 -5.61 -1.50 47.08
C GLU A 520 -5.89 -1.20 48.56
N ILE A 521 -7.08 -1.55 49.06
CA ILE A 521 -7.45 -1.33 50.47
C ILE A 521 -6.77 -2.37 51.39
N GLY A 522 -6.75 -3.64 50.98
CA GLY A 522 -6.25 -4.74 51.82
C GLY A 522 -4.75 -5.02 51.68
N GLY A 523 -4.09 -4.52 50.63
CA GLY A 523 -2.68 -4.79 50.31
C GLY A 523 -2.35 -6.24 49.91
N LEU A 524 -3.32 -7.15 49.98
CA LEU A 524 -3.16 -8.60 49.80
C LEU A 524 -4.25 -9.13 48.87
N ILE A 525 -3.85 -9.90 47.86
CA ILE A 525 -4.77 -10.62 46.97
C ILE A 525 -5.23 -11.91 47.67
N LYS A 526 -6.55 -12.09 47.78
CA LYS A 526 -7.18 -13.35 48.20
C LYS A 526 -6.87 -14.43 47.15
N SER A 527 -6.45 -15.61 47.60
CA SER A 527 -6.28 -16.80 46.77
C SER A 527 -7.11 -17.96 47.30
N PHE A 528 -7.37 -18.99 46.47
CA PHE A 528 -8.04 -20.20 46.95
C PHE A 528 -7.33 -20.82 48.18
N PRO A 529 -8.08 -21.41 49.13
CA PRO A 529 -7.49 -22.14 50.25
C PRO A 529 -6.56 -23.25 49.75
N GLU A 530 -5.36 -23.35 50.34
CA GLU A 530 -4.48 -24.48 50.04
C GLU A 530 -5.04 -25.80 50.60
N MET A 531 -4.59 -26.91 50.01
CA MET A 531 -5.09 -28.24 50.34
C MET A 531 -4.73 -28.67 51.77
N SER A 532 -5.61 -29.42 52.40
CA SER A 532 -5.31 -30.09 53.66
C SER A 532 -4.26 -31.18 53.43
N ALA A 533 -3.35 -31.34 54.40
CA ALA A 533 -2.35 -32.39 54.40
C ALA A 533 -2.94 -33.81 54.37
#